data_AF-A0A1B7W657-F1
#
_entry.id   AF-A0A1B7W657-F1
#
_cell.length_a   1.000
_cell.length_b   1.000
_cell.length_c   1.000
_cell.angle_alpha   90.00
_cell.angle_beta   90.00
_cell.angle_gamma   90.00
#
_symmetry.space_group_name_H-M   'P 1'
#
loop_
_entity.id
_entity.type
_entity.pdbx_description
1 polymer ?
#
loop_
_entity_poly.entity_id
_entity_poly.type
_entity_poly.pdbx_seq_one_letter_code
_entity_poly.pdbx_strand_id
1 'polypeptide(L)'
;MSLTLDQFLVGARTDAGIYSYHLRQFWLNLREEPKLITALQTVISATEPVKLETISAYQLQSMGLVKLAGNEVEPRCQLYRSYFSDVIES
;
A
#
# COMPACT_ATOMS: atom_id res chain seq x y z
N MET A 1 -27.83 2.80 -7.33
CA MET A 1 -26.89 3.69 -6.61
C MET A 1 -25.63 2.91 -6.34
N SER A 2 -24.55 3.17 -7.09
CA SER A 2 -23.25 2.52 -6.86
C SER A 2 -22.53 3.26 -5.74
N LEU A 3 -22.41 2.63 -4.57
CA LEU A 3 -21.45 3.05 -3.56
C LEU A 3 -20.05 2.87 -4.17
N THR A 4 -19.38 3.95 -4.53
CA THR A 4 -17.99 3.91 -4.98
C THR A 4 -17.10 3.61 -3.79
N LEU A 5 -16.08 2.79 -4.01
CA LEU A 5 -15.11 2.36 -3.00
C LEU A 5 -14.57 3.55 -2.19
N ASP A 6 -14.39 4.71 -2.83
CA ASP A 6 -13.92 5.95 -2.18
C ASP A 6 -14.84 6.44 -1.05
N GLN A 7 -16.17 6.31 -1.17
CA GLN A 7 -17.10 6.66 -0.09
C GLN A 7 -17.11 5.62 1.04
N PHE A 8 -16.80 4.36 0.73
CA PHE A 8 -16.61 3.30 1.73
C PHE A 8 -15.27 3.48 2.49
N LEU A 9 -14.24 3.97 1.79
CA LEU A 9 -12.89 4.18 2.32
C LEU A 9 -12.81 5.34 3.31
N VAL A 10 -13.59 6.40 3.15
CA VAL A 10 -13.65 7.50 4.14
C VAL A 10 -14.06 6.99 5.53
N GLY A 11 -14.96 5.98 5.60
CA GLY A 11 -15.32 5.33 6.87
C GLY A 11 -14.27 4.32 7.36
N ALA A 12 -13.65 3.57 6.43
CA ALA A 12 -12.67 2.53 6.75
C ALA A 12 -11.27 3.05 7.12
N ARG A 13 -10.98 4.32 6.85
CA ARG A 13 -9.72 5.01 7.18
C ARG A 13 -9.62 5.41 8.67
N THR A 14 -10.69 5.21 9.43
CA THR A 14 -10.67 5.35 10.90
C THR A 14 -10.29 4.01 11.55
N ASP A 15 -9.76 4.03 12.77
CA ASP A 15 -9.45 2.82 13.56
C ASP A 15 -10.67 1.87 13.72
N ALA A 16 -11.89 2.31 13.37
CA ALA A 16 -13.14 1.55 13.41
C ALA A 16 -13.52 0.79 12.11
N GLY A 17 -12.72 0.88 11.04
CA GLY A 17 -13.01 0.20 9.77
C GLY A 17 -12.76 -1.31 9.79
N ILE A 18 -13.51 -2.08 8.99
CA ILE A 18 -13.32 -3.56 8.88
C ILE A 18 -11.94 -3.98 8.36
N TYR A 19 -11.17 -3.06 7.77
CA TYR A 19 -9.80 -3.27 7.30
C TYR A 19 -8.73 -2.60 8.17
N SER A 20 -9.12 -1.85 9.21
CA SER A 20 -8.19 -1.06 10.04
C SER A 20 -7.14 -1.93 10.72
N TYR A 21 -7.57 -3.07 11.27
CA TYR A 21 -6.67 -4.03 11.89
C TYR A 21 -5.62 -4.55 10.89
N HIS A 22 -6.05 -4.98 9.71
CA HIS A 22 -5.14 -5.52 8.69
C HIS A 22 -4.15 -4.46 8.18
N LEU A 23 -4.60 -3.24 7.91
CA LEU A 23 -3.75 -2.15 7.44
C LEU A 23 -2.75 -1.70 8.53
N ARG A 24 -3.18 -1.66 9.79
CA ARG A 24 -2.31 -1.34 10.93
C ARG A 24 -1.23 -2.41 11.12
N GLN A 25 -1.56 -3.69 10.97
CA GLN A 25 -0.56 -4.76 11.05
C GLN A 25 0.51 -4.63 9.96
N PHE A 26 0.11 -4.34 8.71
CA PHE A 26 1.07 -4.07 7.64
C PHE A 26 1.94 -2.85 7.95
N TRP A 27 1.34 -1.78 8.46
CA TRP A 27 2.10 -0.58 8.83
C TRP A 27 3.11 -0.85 9.93
N LEU A 28 2.75 -1.57 10.99
CA LEU A 28 3.67 -1.94 12.07
C LEU A 28 4.85 -2.76 11.54
N ASN A 29 4.60 -3.71 10.64
CA ASN A 29 5.67 -4.51 10.03
C ASN A 29 6.59 -3.66 9.13
N LEU A 30 6.03 -2.71 8.37
CA LEU A 30 6.82 -1.80 7.51
C LEU A 30 7.74 -0.88 8.31
N ARG A 31 7.32 -0.44 9.51
CA ARG A 31 8.09 0.49 10.34
C ARG A 31 9.41 -0.08 10.85
N GLU A 32 9.51 -1.40 10.96
CA GLU A 32 10.76 -2.07 11.33
C GLU A 32 11.79 -2.05 10.18
N GLU A 33 11.36 -1.78 8.94
CA GLU A 33 12.21 -1.80 7.74
C GLU A 33 12.08 -0.50 6.92
N PRO A 34 12.86 0.56 7.22
CA PRO A 34 12.80 1.84 6.51
C PRO A 34 12.95 1.73 4.99
N LYS A 35 13.75 0.76 4.52
CA LYS A 35 13.94 0.48 3.09
C LYS A 35 12.61 0.08 2.40
N LEU A 36 11.76 -0.68 3.09
CA LEU A 36 10.46 -1.08 2.57
C LEU A 36 9.47 0.09 2.54
N ILE A 37 9.55 1.01 3.49
CA ILE A 37 8.77 2.25 3.45
C ILE A 37 9.14 3.06 2.21
N THR A 38 10.43 3.29 1.95
CA THR A 38 10.88 4.02 0.76
C THR A 38 10.49 3.32 -0.55
N ALA A 39 10.60 2.00 -0.57
CA ALA A 39 10.16 1.21 -1.72
C ALA A 39 8.65 1.35 -1.95
N LEU A 40 7.83 1.26 -0.89
CA LEU A 40 6.38 1.41 -1.00
C LEU A 40 5.98 2.84 -1.40
N GLN A 41 6.62 3.86 -0.85
CA GLN A 41 6.46 5.27 -1.25
C GLN A 41 6.65 5.44 -2.76
N THR A 42 7.70 4.84 -3.31
CA THR A 42 7.99 4.90 -4.75
C THR A 42 6.84 4.32 -5.56
N VAL A 43 6.29 3.18 -5.13
CA VAL A 43 5.20 2.48 -5.83
C VAL A 43 3.87 3.24 -5.74
N ILE A 44 3.52 3.79 -4.57
CA ILE A 44 2.24 4.50 -4.39
C ILE A 44 2.24 5.89 -5.04
N SER A 45 3.41 6.50 -5.22
CA SER A 45 3.56 7.81 -5.88
C SER A 45 3.58 7.73 -7.40
N ALA A 46 3.91 6.57 -7.97
CA ALA A 46 4.04 6.40 -9.42
C ALA A 46 2.69 6.20 -10.11
N THR A 47 2.50 6.79 -11.29
CA THR A 47 1.30 6.58 -12.12
C THR A 47 1.37 5.31 -12.96
N GLU A 48 2.56 4.76 -13.16
CA GLU A 48 2.85 3.55 -13.92
C GLU A 48 3.63 2.55 -13.03
N PRO A 49 3.69 1.25 -13.39
CA PRO A 49 4.52 0.29 -12.67
C PRO A 49 5.98 0.76 -12.58
N VAL A 50 6.62 0.47 -11.46
CA VAL A 50 8.00 0.88 -11.21
C VAL A 50 8.91 -0.29 -10.91
N LYS A 51 10.15 -0.20 -11.37
CA LYS A 51 11.18 -1.15 -11.00
C LYS A 51 11.69 -0.84 -9.59
N LEU A 52 11.65 -1.85 -8.72
CA LEU A 52 12.27 -1.81 -7.40
C LEU A 52 13.49 -2.73 -7.34
N GLU A 53 14.26 -2.56 -6.28
CA GLU A 53 15.25 -3.57 -5.87
C GLU A 53 14.54 -4.91 -5.57
N THR A 54 15.14 -6.01 -6.01
CA THR A 54 14.53 -7.34 -6.04
C THR A 54 14.01 -7.80 -4.68
N ILE A 55 14.78 -7.63 -3.61
CA ILE A 55 14.40 -8.04 -2.26
C ILE A 55 13.21 -7.22 -1.79
N SER A 56 13.24 -5.89 -1.96
CA SER A 56 12.11 -5.03 -1.61
C SER A 56 10.84 -5.35 -2.41
N ALA A 57 10.95 -5.62 -3.71
CA ALA A 57 9.81 -6.04 -4.53
C ALA A 57 9.19 -7.35 -4.02
N TYR A 58 10.04 -8.35 -3.74
CA TYR A 58 9.60 -9.64 -3.24
C TYR A 58 8.94 -9.55 -1.86
N GLN A 59 9.52 -8.77 -0.94
CA GLN A 59 8.95 -8.55 0.40
C GLN A 59 7.58 -7.87 0.31
N LEU A 60 7.46 -6.76 -0.43
CA LEU A 60 6.19 -6.05 -0.59
C LEU A 60 5.12 -6.93 -1.28
N GLN A 61 5.53 -7.76 -2.24
CA GLN A 61 4.63 -8.73 -2.89
C GLN A 61 4.17 -9.81 -1.89
N SER A 62 5.08 -10.33 -1.07
CA SER A 62 4.79 -11.35 -0.06
C SER A 62 3.87 -10.84 1.04
N MET A 63 3.99 -9.55 1.39
CA MET A 63 3.03 -8.85 2.25
C MET A 63 1.68 -8.62 1.56
N GLY A 64 1.62 -8.78 0.24
CA GLY A 64 0.41 -8.59 -0.55
C GLY A 64 0.07 -7.13 -0.82
N LEU A 65 1.00 -6.20 -0.61
CA LEU A 65 0.79 -4.75 -0.80
C LEU A 65 0.91 -4.32 -2.27
N VAL A 66 1.76 -5.01 -3.03
CA VAL A 66 1.99 -4.77 -4.45
C VAL A 66 1.70 -6.02 -5.28
N LYS A 67 1.59 -5.84 -6.60
CA LYS A 67 1.56 -6.93 -7.58
C LYS A 67 2.61 -6.69 -8.67
N LEU A 68 3.05 -7.76 -9.30
CA LEU A 68 4.00 -7.70 -10.41
C LEU A 68 3.31 -7.31 -11.70
N ALA A 69 3.93 -6.40 -12.44
CA ALA A 69 3.64 -6.04 -13.81
C ALA A 69 4.91 -6.28 -14.63
N GLY A 70 5.10 -7.53 -15.08
CA GLY A 70 6.39 -7.96 -15.64
C GLY A 70 7.51 -7.92 -14.61
N ASN A 71 8.54 -7.12 -14.86
CA ASN A 71 9.69 -6.92 -13.95
C ASN A 71 9.53 -5.71 -13.03
N GLU A 72 8.36 -5.08 -13.06
CA GLU A 72 8.01 -3.91 -12.29
C GLU A 72 6.90 -4.25 -11.30
N VAL A 73 6.61 -3.33 -10.40
CA VAL A 73 5.56 -3.46 -9.40
C VAL A 73 4.61 -2.28 -9.44
N GLU A 74 3.35 -2.55 -9.13
CA GLU A 74 2.32 -1.54 -8.94
C GLU A 74 1.51 -1.84 -7.67
N PRO A 75 0.82 -0.84 -7.08
CA PRO A 75 -0.04 -1.09 -5.94
C PRO A 75 -1.07 -2.17 -6.25
N ARG A 76 -1.32 -3.08 -5.30
CA ARG A 76 -2.29 -4.16 -5.52
C ARG A 76 -3.71 -3.63 -5.74
N CYS A 77 -4.07 -2.56 -5.04
CA CYS A 77 -5.35 -1.89 -5.18
C CYS A 77 -5.27 -0.41 -4.77
N GLN A 78 -6.26 0.37 -5.18
CA GLN A 78 -6.35 1.80 -4.89
C GLN A 78 -6.46 2.10 -3.38
N LEU A 79 -7.04 1.17 -2.60
CA LEU A 79 -7.11 1.28 -1.14
C LEU A 79 -5.71 1.41 -0.53
N TYR A 80 -4.77 0.54 -0.90
CA TYR A 80 -3.41 0.59 -0.35
C TYR A 80 -2.66 1.84 -0.80
N ARG A 81 -2.80 2.24 -2.08
CA ARG A 81 -2.23 3.49 -2.57
C ARG A 81 -2.71 4.67 -1.70
N SER A 82 -4.02 4.80 -1.50
CA SER A 82 -4.59 5.92 -0.76
C SER A 82 -4.16 5.91 0.70
N TYR A 83 -4.37 4.78 1.40
CA TYR A 83 -4.04 4.66 2.83
C TYR A 83 -2.56 4.91 3.13
N PHE A 84 -1.64 4.30 2.38
CA PHE A 84 -0.22 4.46 2.66
C PHE A 84 0.30 5.83 2.21
N SER A 85 -0.32 6.50 1.23
CA SER A 85 0.07 7.88 0.90
C SER A 85 -0.26 8.79 2.08
N ASP A 86 -1.45 8.65 2.64
CA ASP A 86 -1.87 9.42 3.82
C ASP A 86 -0.98 9.17 5.05
N VAL A 87 -0.66 7.91 5.33
CA VAL A 87 0.08 7.50 6.53
C VAL A 87 1.57 7.83 6.44
N ILE A 88 2.15 7.78 5.25
CA ILE A 88 3.59 7.97 5.06
C ILE A 88 3.95 9.46 4.84
N GLU A 89 3.05 10.27 4.29
CA GLU A 89 3.24 11.72 4.14
C GLU A 89 2.92 12.52 5.41
N SER A 90 2.38 11.87 6.45
CA SER A 90 2.10 12.47 7.78
C SER A 90 3.30 12.41 8.73
#